data_AF-A0AAV4CC70-F1
#
_entry.id   AF-A0AAV4CC70-F1
#
_cell.length_a   1.000
_cell.length_b   1.000
_cell.length_c   1.000
_cell.angle_alpha   90.00
_cell.angle_beta   90.00
_cell.angle_gamma   90.00
#
_symmetry.space_group_name_H-M   'P 1'
#
loop_
_entity.id
_entity.type
_entity.pdbx_description
1 polymer ?
#
loop_
_entity_poly.entity_id
_entity_poly.type
_entity_poly.pdbx_seq_one_letter_code
_entity_poly.pdbx_strand_id
1 'polypeptide(L)'
;MAKVEKEKRNFICTDDGRTAVEKLSTETACFANQTAIGELQTNRNNCKATHGLNTMTTTDCTKINNTRNCDRNYAASKCGDYTEFIIDGSWLSRIKIEWNSCYDDAKKSKKTLPSSG
;
A
#
# COMPACT_ATOMS: atom_id res chain seq x y z
N MET A 1 -40.32 -28.38 1.73
CA MET A 1 -39.75 -28.13 3.07
C MET A 1 -38.34 -28.71 3.10
N ALA A 2 -37.33 -27.84 3.34
CA ALA A 2 -35.92 -28.10 3.73
C ALA A 2 -35.07 -29.04 2.84
N LYS A 3 -33.79 -28.79 2.52
CA LYS A 3 -32.77 -27.99 3.22
C LYS A 3 -31.63 -27.70 2.22
N VAL A 4 -31.20 -26.44 2.17
CA VAL A 4 -30.00 -25.98 1.45
C VAL A 4 -28.76 -26.53 2.17
N GLU A 5 -27.97 -27.37 1.50
CA GLU A 5 -26.64 -27.76 1.96
C GLU A 5 -25.69 -26.57 1.79
N LYS A 6 -25.53 -25.79 2.86
CA LYS A 6 -24.37 -24.93 3.05
C LYS A 6 -23.18 -25.83 3.34
N GLU A 7 -22.36 -26.09 2.33
CA GLU A 7 -20.97 -26.50 2.53
C GLU A 7 -20.31 -25.50 3.48
N LYS A 8 -20.02 -25.98 4.68
CA LYS A 8 -19.23 -25.27 5.67
C LYS A 8 -17.84 -25.10 5.08
N ARG A 9 -17.55 -23.89 4.60
CA ARG A 9 -16.18 -23.41 4.43
C ARG A 9 -15.50 -23.46 5.80
N ASN A 10 -14.91 -24.59 6.13
CA ASN A 10 -13.88 -24.67 7.15
C ASN A 10 -12.67 -23.90 6.60
N PHE A 11 -12.66 -22.59 6.82
CA PHE A 11 -11.41 -21.85 6.87
C PHE A 11 -10.62 -22.46 8.02
N ILE A 12 -9.74 -23.40 7.70
CA ILE A 12 -8.65 -23.78 8.59
C ILE A 12 -7.77 -22.54 8.65
N CYS A 13 -8.02 -21.67 9.62
CA CYS A 13 -7.02 -20.70 10.05
C CYS A 13 -5.90 -21.55 10.64
N THR A 14 -4.87 -21.83 9.84
CA THR A 14 -3.55 -22.13 10.41
C THR A 14 -3.17 -20.96 11.30
N ASP A 15 -2.36 -21.19 12.35
CA ASP A 15 -1.92 -20.10 13.23
C ASP A 15 -1.32 -18.94 12.42
N ASP A 16 -0.60 -19.26 11.34
CA ASP A 16 -0.14 -18.31 10.32
C ASP A 16 -1.28 -17.49 9.70
N GLY A 17 -2.37 -18.12 9.28
CA GLY A 17 -3.53 -17.44 8.70
C GLY A 17 -4.24 -16.51 9.69
N ARG A 18 -4.29 -16.88 10.97
CA ARG A 18 -4.86 -16.04 12.03
C ARG A 18 -3.95 -14.87 12.36
N THR A 19 -2.64 -15.08 12.46
CA THR A 19 -1.64 -14.02 12.65
C THR A 19 -1.63 -13.04 11.47
N ALA A 20 -1.80 -13.52 10.23
CA ALA A 20 -2.02 -12.65 9.08
C ALA A 20 -3.26 -11.77 9.26
N VAL A 21 -4.40 -12.36 9.61
CA VAL A 21 -5.67 -11.63 9.78
C VAL A 21 -5.59 -10.62 10.93
N GLU A 22 -4.92 -10.97 12.03
CA GLU A 22 -4.72 -10.08 13.18
C GLU A 22 -3.79 -8.92 12.81
N LYS A 23 -2.63 -9.17 12.18
CA LYS A 23 -1.74 -8.13 11.65
C LYS A 23 -2.47 -7.23 10.64
N LEU A 24 -3.20 -7.82 9.69
CA LEU A 24 -4.08 -7.10 8.76
C LEU A 24 -5.05 -6.19 9.52
N SER A 25 -5.71 -6.71 10.56
CA SER A 25 -6.71 -5.96 11.31
C SER A 25 -6.07 -4.77 12.07
N THR A 26 -4.88 -4.95 12.64
CA THR A 26 -4.15 -3.91 13.37
C THR A 26 -3.60 -2.84 12.42
N GLU A 27 -2.97 -3.24 11.32
CA GLU A 27 -2.43 -2.31 10.33
C GLU A 27 -3.56 -1.57 9.60
N THR A 28 -4.66 -2.25 9.30
CA THR A 28 -5.87 -1.62 8.74
C THR A 28 -6.48 -0.64 9.75
N ALA A 29 -6.48 -0.95 11.04
CA ALA A 29 -6.92 -0.01 12.08
C ALA A 29 -6.01 1.22 12.16
N CYS A 30 -4.69 1.06 11.98
CA CYS A 30 -3.75 2.18 11.86
C CYS A 30 -4.12 3.06 10.65
N PHE A 31 -4.28 2.46 9.46
CA PHE A 31 -4.63 3.22 8.25
C PHE A 31 -6.06 3.77 8.25
N ALA A 32 -6.96 3.25 9.09
CA ALA A 32 -8.32 3.78 9.29
C ALA A 32 -8.39 4.92 10.33
N ASN A 33 -7.31 5.18 11.07
CA ASN A 33 -7.25 6.26 12.05
C ASN A 33 -7.05 7.61 11.34
N GLN A 34 -7.92 8.58 11.60
CA GLN A 34 -7.84 9.93 10.98
C GLN A 34 -6.51 10.64 11.22
N THR A 35 -5.89 10.49 12.39
CA THR A 35 -4.58 11.06 12.68
C THR A 35 -3.50 10.44 11.82
N ALA A 36 -3.48 9.11 11.70
CA ALA A 36 -2.52 8.39 10.87
C ALA A 36 -2.71 8.73 9.38
N ILE A 37 -3.97 8.86 8.91
CA ILE A 37 -4.28 9.33 7.56
C ILE A 37 -3.71 10.74 7.33
N GLY A 38 -3.90 11.66 8.28
CA GLY A 38 -3.36 13.02 8.21
C GLY A 38 -1.82 13.04 8.16
N GLU A 39 -1.16 12.21 8.96
CA GLU A 39 0.30 12.04 8.92
C GLU A 39 0.78 11.49 7.57
N LEU A 40 0.13 10.47 7.03
CA LEU A 40 0.44 9.88 5.72
C LEU A 40 0.25 10.90 4.59
N GLN A 41 -0.81 11.70 4.63
CA GLN A 41 -1.04 12.78 3.66
C GLN A 41 0.04 13.87 3.76
N THR A 42 0.40 14.26 4.98
CA THR A 42 1.47 15.24 5.22
C THR A 42 2.81 14.72 4.71
N ASN A 43 3.15 13.47 5.03
CA ASN A 43 4.37 12.83 4.54
C ASN A 43 4.41 12.78 3.01
N ARG A 44 3.30 12.39 2.35
CA ARG A 44 3.23 12.38 0.89
C ARG A 44 3.56 13.74 0.28
N ASN A 45 3.06 14.82 0.87
CA ASN A 45 3.35 16.17 0.42
C ASN A 45 4.83 16.53 0.66
N ASN A 46 5.40 16.13 1.79
CA ASN A 46 6.82 16.31 2.07
C ASN A 46 7.72 15.53 1.09
N CYS A 47 7.38 14.27 0.79
CA CYS A 47 8.08 13.47 -0.22
C CYS A 47 8.02 14.14 -1.60
N LYS A 48 6.84 14.65 -2.01
CA LYS A 48 6.69 15.39 -3.26
C LYS A 48 7.57 16.65 -3.28
N ALA A 49 7.56 17.43 -2.21
CA ALA A 49 8.39 18.64 -2.11
C ALA A 49 9.89 18.30 -2.17
N THR A 50 10.32 17.29 -1.42
CA THR A 50 11.72 16.83 -1.33
C THR A 50 12.25 16.36 -2.68
N HIS A 51 11.44 15.63 -3.44
CA HIS A 51 11.83 15.08 -4.74
C HIS A 51 11.38 15.92 -5.95
N GLY A 52 10.79 17.09 -5.71
CA GLY A 52 10.35 18.01 -6.76
C GLY A 52 9.18 17.50 -7.61
N LEU A 53 8.29 16.68 -7.03
CA LEU A 53 7.05 16.17 -7.65
C LEU A 53 5.83 17.03 -7.28
N ASN A 54 5.99 18.35 -7.32
CA ASN A 54 4.92 19.29 -6.95
C ASN A 54 3.89 19.50 -8.07
N THR A 55 4.22 19.12 -9.31
CA THR A 55 3.34 19.25 -10.48
C THR A 55 3.23 17.92 -11.23
N MET A 56 2.07 17.67 -11.84
CA MET A 56 1.82 16.47 -12.66
C MET A 56 2.54 16.48 -14.02
N THR A 57 3.36 17.50 -14.30
CA THR A 57 3.97 17.72 -15.62
C THR A 57 5.35 17.11 -15.77
N THR A 58 5.97 16.61 -14.70
CA THR A 58 7.29 15.99 -14.82
C THR A 58 7.23 14.63 -15.51
N THR A 59 8.26 14.32 -16.29
CA THR A 59 8.47 13.00 -16.92
C THR A 59 9.68 12.28 -16.31
N ASP A 60 10.26 12.83 -15.25
CA ASP A 60 11.43 12.28 -14.58
C ASP A 60 11.04 11.08 -13.71
N CYS A 61 11.19 9.88 -14.28
CA CYS A 61 10.87 8.62 -13.61
C CYS A 61 11.67 8.43 -12.32
N THR A 62 12.87 9.02 -12.19
CA THR A 62 13.68 8.95 -10.97
C THR A 62 13.00 9.70 -9.83
N LYS A 63 12.52 10.93 -10.08
CA LYS A 63 11.77 11.72 -9.08
C LYS A 63 10.47 11.05 -8.67
N ILE A 64 9.75 10.49 -9.63
CA ILE A 64 8.49 9.77 -9.40
C ILE A 64 8.75 8.55 -8.50
N ASN A 65 9.73 7.72 -8.85
CA ASN A 65 10.09 6.53 -8.07
C ASN A 65 10.63 6.89 -6.68
N ASN A 66 11.46 7.93 -6.56
CA ASN A 66 11.95 8.39 -5.26
C ASN A 66 10.80 8.89 -4.37
N THR A 67 9.83 9.63 -4.93
CA THR A 67 8.64 10.07 -4.20
C THR A 67 7.80 8.90 -3.71
N ARG A 68 7.52 7.93 -4.60
CA ARG A 68 6.80 6.68 -4.26
C ARG A 68 7.52 5.92 -3.15
N ASN A 69 8.84 5.77 -3.24
CA ASN A 69 9.66 5.06 -2.26
C ASN A 69 9.63 5.76 -0.90
N CYS A 70 9.77 7.09 -0.88
CA CYS A 70 9.66 7.89 0.34
C CYS A 70 8.29 7.69 1.03
N ASP A 71 7.20 7.75 0.26
CA ASP A 71 5.84 7.63 0.81
C ASP A 71 5.53 6.22 1.33
N ARG A 72 5.88 5.17 0.57
CA ARG A 72 5.62 3.78 0.98
C ARG A 72 6.49 3.36 2.17
N ASN A 73 7.74 3.79 2.22
CA ASN A 73 8.64 3.46 3.33
C ASN A 73 8.15 4.11 4.64
N TYR A 74 7.65 5.34 4.56
CA TYR A 74 7.00 5.98 5.71
C TYR A 74 5.76 5.20 6.15
N ALA A 75 4.90 4.81 5.21
CA ALA A 75 3.72 3.99 5.50
C ALA A 75 4.09 2.67 6.21
N ALA A 76 5.14 1.99 5.75
CA ALA A 76 5.70 0.80 6.40
C ALA A 76 6.11 1.09 7.86
N SER A 77 6.89 2.15 8.08
CA SER A 77 7.37 2.52 9.42
C SER A 77 6.26 2.95 10.38
N LYS A 78 5.12 3.43 9.87
CA LYS A 78 4.01 3.94 10.68
C LYS A 78 2.95 2.90 10.95
N CYS A 79 2.56 2.16 9.93
CA CYS A 79 1.40 1.27 9.97
C CYS A 79 1.71 -0.15 9.46
N GLY A 80 2.97 -0.47 9.14
CA GLY A 80 3.40 -1.82 8.76
C GLY A 80 3.37 -2.14 7.25
N ASP A 81 3.89 -3.31 6.92
CA ASP A 81 4.18 -3.74 5.54
C ASP A 81 2.90 -3.94 4.70
N TYR A 82 1.77 -4.22 5.33
CA TYR A 82 0.49 -4.33 4.63
C TYR A 82 0.02 -2.94 4.17
N THR A 83 0.22 -1.93 5.01
CA THR A 83 -0.03 -0.54 4.63
C THR A 83 0.94 -0.09 3.53
N GLU A 84 2.21 -0.50 3.59
CA GLU A 84 3.18 -0.29 2.50
C GLU A 84 2.65 -0.84 1.18
N PHE A 85 2.18 -2.09 1.18
CA PHE A 85 1.63 -2.75 -0.01
C PHE A 85 0.45 -1.98 -0.62
N ILE A 86 -0.49 -1.49 0.20
CA ILE A 86 -1.65 -0.70 -0.26
C ILE A 86 -1.20 0.63 -0.87
N ILE A 87 -0.29 1.34 -0.21
CA ILE A 87 0.23 2.62 -0.68
C ILE A 87 1.01 2.44 -1.98
N ASP A 88 1.82 1.38 -2.09
CA ASP A 88 2.56 1.04 -3.30
C ASP A 88 1.63 0.77 -4.49
N GLY A 89 0.54 0.02 -4.27
CA GLY A 89 -0.48 -0.23 -5.29
C GLY A 89 -1.20 1.05 -5.76
N SER A 90 -1.47 1.97 -4.83
CA SER A 90 -2.05 3.28 -5.15
C SER A 90 -1.11 4.12 -6.01
N TRP A 91 0.19 4.14 -5.68
CA TRP A 91 1.20 4.82 -6.48
C TRP A 91 1.35 4.22 -7.87
N LEU A 92 1.43 2.90 -8.00
CA LEU A 92 1.54 2.23 -9.30
C LEU A 92 0.34 2.53 -10.20
N SER A 93 -0.87 2.57 -9.64
CA SER A 93 -2.08 2.96 -10.38
C SER A 93 -1.99 4.40 -10.88
N ARG A 94 -1.54 5.31 -10.02
CA ARG A 94 -1.34 6.71 -10.38
C ARG A 94 -0.26 6.90 -11.44
N ILE A 95 0.88 6.21 -11.31
CA ILE A 95 1.96 6.22 -12.30
C ILE A 95 1.45 5.73 -13.65
N LYS A 96 0.63 4.69 -13.69
CA LYS A 96 0.05 4.20 -14.95
C LYS A 96 -0.81 5.27 -15.65
N ILE A 97 -1.53 6.10 -14.89
CA ILE A 97 -2.44 7.11 -15.41
C ILE A 97 -1.69 8.40 -15.79
N GLU A 98 -0.85 8.91 -14.88
CA GLU A 98 -0.24 10.24 -14.99
C GLU A 98 1.16 10.20 -15.62
N TRP A 99 1.88 9.10 -15.48
CA TRP A 99 3.29 8.95 -15.89
C TRP A 99 3.54 7.58 -16.54
N ASN A 100 2.69 7.22 -17.52
CA ASN A 100 2.67 5.88 -18.09
C ASN A 100 4.04 5.40 -18.60
N SER A 101 4.87 6.31 -19.12
CA SER A 101 6.25 6.00 -19.54
C SER A 101 7.17 5.48 -18.43
N CYS A 102 6.85 5.76 -17.16
CA CYS A 102 7.59 5.32 -15.99
C CYS A 102 7.01 4.03 -15.35
N TYR A 103 5.85 3.56 -15.82
CA TYR A 103 5.11 2.50 -15.16
C TYR A 103 5.86 1.16 -15.15
N ASP A 104 6.40 0.75 -16.30
CA ASP A 104 7.06 -0.56 -16.42
C ASP A 104 8.30 -0.66 -15.52
N ASP A 105 9.03 0.45 -15.37
CA ASP A 105 10.16 0.50 -14.45
C ASP A 105 9.72 0.48 -12.98
N ALA A 106 8.73 1.30 -12.62
CA ALA A 106 8.17 1.31 -11.26
C ALA A 106 7.64 -0.08 -10.85
N LYS A 107 7.01 -0.80 -11.77
CA LYS A 107 6.45 -2.13 -11.55
C LYS A 107 7.49 -3.18 -11.17
N LYS A 108 8.76 -3.04 -11.60
CA LYS A 108 9.85 -3.98 -11.24
C LYS A 108 10.11 -4.03 -9.74
N SER A 109 9.86 -2.93 -9.03
CA SER A 109 10.04 -2.81 -7.58
C SER A 109 8.71 -2.81 -6.81
N LYS A 110 7.65 -3.38 -7.40
CA LYS A 110 6.34 -3.53 -6.76
C LYS A 110 6.46 -4.33 -5.46
N LYS A 111 5.80 -3.84 -4.41
CA LYS A 111 5.67 -4.58 -3.15
C LYS A 111 4.68 -5.73 -3.30
N THR A 112 5.05 -6.89 -2.78
CA THR A 112 4.19 -8.06 -2.70
C THR A 112 3.35 -8.01 -1.44
N LEU A 113 2.27 -8.79 -1.43
CA LEU A 113 1.49 -8.98 -0.21
C LEU A 113 2.43 -9.54 0.88
N PRO A 114 2.50 -8.93 2.07
CA PRO A 114 3.31 -9.45 3.17
C PRO A 114 2.86 -10.86 3.54
N SER A 115 3.82 -11.75 3.79
CA SER A 115 3.52 -13.10 4.30
C SER A 115 3.17 -13.04 5.78
N SER A 116 2.31 -13.95 6.24
CA SER A 116 1.77 -14.02 7.59
C SER A 116 2.74 -14.33 8.72
N GLY A 117 4.03 -14.53 8.41
CA GLY A 117 5.03 -15.22 9.24
C GLY A 117 5.08 -14.82 10.71
#